data_AF-A0A423M8H7-F1
#
_entry.id   AF-A0A423M8H7-F1
#
_cell.length_a   1.000
_cell.length_b   1.000
_cell.length_c   1.000
_cell.angle_alpha   90.00
_cell.angle_beta   90.00
_cell.angle_gamma   90.00
#
_symmetry.space_group_name_H-M   'P 1'
#
loop_
_entity.id
_entity.type
_entity.pdbx_description
1 polymer ?
#
loop_
_entity_poly.entity_id
_entity_poly.type
_entity_poly.pdbx_seq_one_letter_code
_entity_poly.pdbx_strand_id
1 'polypeptide(L)'
;MLPNRMQLTSETEEQLKRLKGYTGVTPNIAARLAFFRSIETNFHYEEDERKLDGSLVLDKVTWLGETALVTELLLQLRYPNMDQKHLVKAWAAHVNDGISALRTHRNLKSFVAAI
;
A
#
# COMPACT_ATOMS: atom_id res chain seq x y z
N MET A 1 8.04 -13.70 -3.80
CA MET A 1 7.87 -13.28 -2.39
C MET A 1 8.42 -11.87 -2.23
N LEU A 2 7.82 -11.05 -1.36
CA LEU A 2 8.27 -9.67 -1.13
C LEU A 2 9.61 -9.67 -0.35
N PRO A 3 10.48 -8.68 -0.60
CA PRO A 3 11.74 -8.53 0.11
C PRO A 3 11.50 -8.13 1.57
N ASN A 4 12.53 -8.33 2.39
CA ASN A 4 12.45 -8.06 3.83
C ASN A 4 12.36 -6.57 4.15
N ARG A 5 12.90 -5.69 3.30
CA ARG A 5 12.81 -4.24 3.46
C ARG A 5 12.07 -3.65 2.28
N MET A 6 11.12 -2.76 2.56
CA MET A 6 10.24 -2.16 1.55
C MET A 6 10.09 -0.66 1.81
N GLN A 7 9.86 0.07 0.73
CA GLN A 7 9.56 1.49 0.75
C GLN A 7 8.50 1.81 -0.31
N LEU A 8 7.75 2.88 -0.10
CA LEU A 8 6.76 3.38 -1.06
C LEU A 8 7.38 4.51 -1.90
N THR A 9 6.59 5.13 -2.77
CA THR A 9 6.96 6.41 -3.39
C THR A 9 6.85 7.55 -2.38
N SER A 10 7.63 8.59 -2.58
CA SER A 10 7.58 9.83 -1.79
C SER A 10 6.15 10.44 -1.76
N GLU A 11 5.46 10.41 -2.91
CA GLU A 11 4.08 10.86 -3.04
C GLU A 11 3.12 10.04 -2.15
N THR A 12 3.15 8.71 -2.26
CA THR A 12 2.26 7.83 -1.48
C THR A 12 2.52 8.02 0.02
N GLU A 13 3.79 8.15 0.40
CA GLU A 13 4.20 8.37 1.77
C GLU A 13 3.63 9.69 2.34
N GLU A 14 3.67 10.78 1.56
CA GLU A 14 3.09 12.05 1.97
C GLU A 14 1.58 11.95 2.17
N GLN A 15 0.87 11.26 1.26
CA GLN A 15 -0.57 11.03 1.38
C GLN A 15 -0.93 10.26 2.66
N LEU A 16 -0.16 9.22 2.99
CA LEU A 16 -0.33 8.45 4.23
C LEU A 16 -0.05 9.30 5.49
N LYS A 17 0.99 10.15 5.46
CA LYS A 17 1.29 11.08 6.56
C LYS A 17 0.17 12.10 6.75
N ARG A 18 -0.38 12.65 5.67
CA ARG A 18 -1.54 13.57 5.72
C ARG A 18 -2.76 12.87 6.31
N LEU A 19 -3.06 11.65 5.88
CA LEU A 19 -4.17 10.87 6.43
C LEU A 19 -4.00 10.66 7.94
N LYS A 20 -2.80 10.29 8.41
CA LYS A 20 -2.49 10.19 9.85
C LYS A 20 -2.82 11.50 10.58
N GLY A 21 -2.46 12.64 10.01
CA GLY A 21 -2.77 13.96 10.58
C GLY A 21 -4.28 14.21 10.76
N TYR A 22 -5.11 13.69 9.87
CA TYR A 22 -6.57 13.87 9.91
C TYR A 22 -7.32 12.82 10.74
N THR A 23 -6.86 11.57 10.75
CA THR A 23 -7.63 10.44 11.30
C THR A 23 -6.94 9.75 12.48
N GLY A 24 -5.64 10.02 12.70
CA GLY A 24 -4.81 9.30 13.67
C GLY A 24 -4.32 7.93 13.21
N VAL A 25 -4.78 7.44 12.05
CA VAL A 25 -4.41 6.12 11.52
C VAL A 25 -2.96 6.13 11.05
N THR A 26 -2.15 5.18 11.53
CA THR A 26 -0.73 5.13 11.19
C THR A 26 -0.49 4.73 9.73
N PRO A 27 0.59 5.21 9.07
CA PRO A 27 0.84 4.95 7.66
C PRO A 27 0.86 3.48 7.25
N ASN A 28 1.44 2.60 8.08
CA ASN A 28 1.47 1.16 7.82
C ASN A 28 0.08 0.52 7.86
N ILE A 29 -0.78 0.92 8.79
CA ILE A 29 -2.17 0.43 8.87
C ILE A 29 -2.98 0.96 7.69
N ALA A 30 -2.84 2.25 7.37
CA ALA A 30 -3.49 2.84 6.20
C ALA A 30 -3.04 2.16 4.90
N ALA A 31 -1.76 1.80 4.77
CA ALA A 31 -1.25 1.07 3.60
C ALA A 31 -1.87 -0.33 3.47
N ARG A 32 -2.09 -1.05 4.58
CA ARG A 32 -2.80 -2.35 4.55
C ARG A 32 -4.22 -2.19 4.03
N LEU A 33 -4.96 -1.23 4.59
CA LEU A 33 -6.34 -0.95 4.18
C LEU A 33 -6.42 -0.55 2.70
N ALA A 34 -5.52 0.34 2.27
CA ALA A 34 -5.41 0.75 0.87
C ALA A 34 -5.11 -0.43 -0.07
N PHE A 35 -4.17 -1.30 0.31
CA PHE A 35 -3.84 -2.48 -0.49
C PHE A 35 -5.05 -3.38 -0.73
N PHE A 36 -5.78 -3.76 0.32
CA PHE A 36 -6.95 -4.64 0.18
C PHE A 36 -8.08 -3.97 -0.60
N ARG A 37 -8.34 -2.68 -0.36
CA ARG A 37 -9.31 -1.91 -1.15
C ARG A 37 -8.97 -1.93 -2.64
N SER A 38 -7.71 -1.74 -2.99
CA SER A 38 -7.25 -1.76 -4.39
C SER A 38 -7.42 -3.14 -5.04
N ILE A 39 -7.24 -4.22 -4.26
CA ILE A 39 -7.51 -5.58 -4.74
C ILE A 39 -9.03 -5.76 -4.99
N GLU A 40 -9.88 -5.27 -4.10
CA GLU A 40 -11.35 -5.36 -4.22
C GLU A 40 -11.91 -4.55 -5.40
N THR A 41 -11.29 -3.41 -5.73
CA THR A 41 -11.64 -2.59 -6.90
C THR A 41 -11.10 -3.15 -8.22
N ASN A 42 -10.47 -4.32 -8.20
CA ASN A 42 -9.87 -4.99 -9.36
C ASN A 42 -8.75 -4.20 -10.06
N PHE A 43 -8.13 -3.22 -9.41
CA PHE A 43 -6.97 -2.51 -9.97
C PHE A 43 -5.88 -3.49 -10.38
N HIS A 44 -5.29 -3.30 -11.56
CA HIS A 44 -4.20 -4.11 -12.06
C HIS A 44 -2.97 -3.24 -12.29
N TYR A 45 -1.85 -3.64 -11.70
CA TYR A 45 -0.58 -2.98 -11.89
C TYR A 45 0.02 -3.43 -13.22
N GLU A 46 0.30 -2.46 -14.09
CA GLU A 46 1.12 -2.63 -15.27
C GLU A 46 2.54 -2.15 -14.95
N GLU A 47 3.54 -2.84 -15.50
CA GLU A 47 4.94 -2.49 -15.22
C GLU A 47 5.24 -1.05 -15.61
N ASP A 48 5.80 -0.29 -14.66
CA ASP A 48 6.24 1.07 -14.94
C ASP A 48 7.63 1.40 -14.36
N GLU A 49 8.14 2.55 -14.77
CA GLU A 49 9.45 3.07 -14.39
C GLU A 49 9.45 3.85 -13.06
N ARG A 50 8.34 3.91 -12.31
CA ARG A 50 8.28 4.62 -11.04
C ARG A 50 9.32 4.05 -10.08
N LYS A 51 10.08 4.98 -9.52
CA LYS A 51 11.05 4.69 -8.48
C LYS A 51 10.36 4.75 -7.14
N LEU A 52 10.62 3.76 -6.30
CA LEU A 52 10.23 3.77 -4.90
C LEU A 52 11.27 4.64 -4.18
N ASP A 53 10.97 5.91 -4.00
CA ASP A 53 11.88 6.96 -3.50
C ASP A 53 11.44 7.52 -2.12
N GLY A 54 10.52 6.84 -1.45
CA GLY A 54 10.06 7.19 -0.11
C GLY A 54 11.17 7.11 0.93
N SER A 55 11.11 8.00 1.91
CA SER A 55 12.08 8.08 3.00
C SER A 55 11.90 6.97 4.04
N LEU A 56 10.70 6.41 4.17
CA LEU A 56 10.37 5.37 5.13
C LEU A 56 10.72 3.98 4.59
N VAL A 57 11.94 3.51 4.92
CA VAL A 57 12.39 2.14 4.63
C VAL A 57 12.17 1.25 5.85
N LEU A 58 11.08 0.50 5.84
CA LEU A 58 10.68 -0.37 6.96
C LEU A 58 10.76 -1.85 6.58
N ASP A 59 10.84 -2.70 7.61
CA ASP A 59 10.76 -4.14 7.42
C ASP A 59 9.36 -4.56 6.96
N LYS A 60 9.30 -5.67 6.20
CA LYS A 60 8.06 -6.26 5.68
C LYS A 60 7.05 -6.53 6.79
N VAL A 61 7.52 -7.02 7.94
CA VAL A 61 6.68 -7.28 9.12
C VAL A 61 6.12 -5.98 9.68
N THR A 62 6.87 -4.88 9.66
CA THR A 62 6.40 -3.56 10.12
C THR A 62 5.33 -2.99 9.19
N TRP A 63 5.51 -3.14 7.87
CA TRP A 63 4.54 -2.74 6.87
C TRP A 63 3.24 -3.56 6.95
N LEU A 64 3.35 -4.88 6.91
CA LEU A 64 2.22 -5.78 6.68
C LEU A 64 1.66 -6.40 7.96
N GLY A 65 2.48 -6.60 8.99
CA GLY A 65 2.08 -7.27 10.23
C GLY A 65 1.48 -8.65 9.95
N GLU A 66 0.34 -8.94 10.55
CA GLU A 66 -0.39 -10.20 10.39
C GLU A 66 -0.93 -10.41 8.96
N THR A 67 -1.07 -9.35 8.16
CA THR A 67 -1.58 -9.47 6.79
C THR A 67 -0.50 -9.90 5.80
N ALA A 68 0.75 -10.10 6.23
CA ALA A 68 1.89 -10.39 5.36
C ALA A 68 1.64 -11.60 4.44
N LEU A 69 1.19 -12.72 5.01
CA LEU A 69 0.96 -13.96 4.26
C LEU A 69 -0.12 -13.76 3.18
N VAL A 70 -1.23 -13.11 3.54
CA VAL A 70 -2.35 -12.87 2.64
C VAL A 70 -1.96 -11.89 1.53
N THR A 71 -1.24 -10.81 1.88
CA THR A 71 -0.73 -9.84 0.90
C THR A 71 0.20 -10.51 -0.11
N GLU A 72 1.14 -11.34 0.33
CA GLU A 72 2.05 -12.06 -0.57
C GLU A 72 1.30 -13.05 -1.46
N LEU A 73 0.34 -13.80 -0.91
CA LEU A 73 -0.47 -14.74 -1.67
C LEU A 73 -1.27 -14.02 -2.77
N LEU A 74 -1.94 -12.92 -2.45
CA LEU A 74 -2.73 -12.16 -3.43
C LEU A 74 -1.87 -11.59 -4.55
N LEU A 75 -0.67 -11.08 -4.23
CA LEU A 75 0.28 -10.62 -5.22
C LEU A 75 0.78 -11.76 -6.12
N GLN A 76 1.05 -12.94 -5.55
CA GLN A 76 1.47 -14.12 -6.33
C GLN A 76 0.38 -14.63 -7.26
N LEU A 77 -0.88 -14.64 -6.80
CA LEU A 77 -2.02 -15.05 -7.62
C LEU A 77 -2.29 -14.07 -8.77
N ARG A 78 -2.14 -12.76 -8.53
CA ARG A 78 -2.41 -11.72 -9.53
C ARG A 78 -1.24 -11.48 -10.47
N TYR A 79 -0.01 -11.70 -10.02
CA TYR A 79 1.22 -11.45 -10.77
C TYR A 79 2.19 -12.65 -10.69
N PRO A 80 1.81 -13.83 -11.25
CA PRO A 80 2.55 -15.07 -11.04
C PRO A 80 3.97 -15.06 -11.63
N ASN A 81 4.19 -14.25 -12.67
CA ASN A 81 5.46 -14.20 -13.41
C ASN A 81 6.36 -13.01 -13.02
N MET A 82 5.94 -12.17 -12.06
CA MET A 82 6.73 -11.02 -11.64
C MET A 82 7.85 -11.44 -10.68
N ASP A 83 9.03 -10.87 -10.90
CA ASP A 83 10.15 -11.02 -9.97
C ASP A 83 9.89 -10.25 -8.65
N GLN A 84 10.77 -10.45 -7.67
CA GLN A 84 10.64 -9.76 -6.38
C GLN A 84 10.66 -8.23 -6.51
N LYS A 85 11.42 -7.67 -7.45
CA LYS A 85 11.55 -6.22 -7.63
C LYS A 85 10.26 -5.61 -8.16
N HIS A 86 9.62 -6.27 -9.13
CA HIS A 86 8.35 -5.86 -9.71
C HIS A 86 7.19 -6.13 -8.73
N LEU A 87 7.23 -7.19 -7.93
CA LEU A 87 6.21 -7.45 -6.90
C LEU A 87 6.13 -6.33 -5.83
N VAL A 88 7.26 -5.74 -5.43
CA VAL A 88 7.23 -4.59 -4.51
C VAL A 88 6.61 -3.37 -5.17
N LYS A 89 6.92 -3.13 -6.45
CA LYS A 89 6.30 -2.05 -7.20
C LYS A 89 4.79 -2.26 -7.35
N ALA A 90 4.37 -3.49 -7.63
CA ALA A 90 2.96 -3.86 -7.68
C ALA A 90 2.26 -3.59 -6.34
N TRP A 91 2.87 -4.02 -5.23
CA TRP A 91 2.39 -3.70 -3.89
C TRP A 91 2.26 -2.19 -3.66
N ALA A 92 3.30 -1.42 -3.98
CA ALA A 92 3.30 0.03 -3.81
C ALA A 92 2.25 0.72 -4.69
N ALA A 93 2.03 0.23 -5.91
CA ALA A 93 1.01 0.73 -6.82
C ALA A 93 -0.40 0.49 -6.28
N HIS A 94 -0.67 -0.70 -5.74
CA HIS A 94 -1.94 -1.01 -5.06
C HIS A 94 -2.16 -0.10 -3.85
N VAL A 95 -1.12 0.17 -3.05
CA VAL A 95 -1.24 1.11 -1.93
C VAL A 95 -1.59 2.52 -2.43
N ASN A 96 -0.95 3.00 -3.51
CA ASN A 96 -1.22 4.31 -4.09
C ASN A 96 -2.62 4.44 -4.71
N ASP A 97 -3.11 3.39 -5.36
CA ASP A 97 -4.47 3.31 -5.89
C ASP A 97 -5.50 3.34 -4.75
N GLY A 98 -5.34 2.46 -3.76
CA GLY A 98 -6.27 2.38 -2.64
C GLY A 98 -6.31 3.64 -1.78
N ILE A 99 -5.17 4.30 -1.54
CA ILE A 99 -5.13 5.55 -0.77
C ILE A 99 -5.79 6.70 -1.53
N SER A 100 -5.80 6.69 -2.86
CA SER A 100 -6.44 7.74 -3.66
C SER A 100 -7.95 7.82 -3.40
N ALA A 101 -8.58 6.68 -3.09
CA ALA A 101 -9.98 6.61 -2.68
C ALA A 101 -10.22 7.01 -1.21
N LEU A 102 -9.19 6.97 -0.36
CA LEU A 102 -9.31 7.20 1.09
C LEU A 102 -8.77 8.57 1.56
N ARG A 103 -7.89 9.20 0.78
CA ARG A 103 -7.15 10.41 1.17
C ARG A 103 -8.00 11.67 1.32
N THR A 104 -9.22 11.68 0.79
CA THR A 104 -10.13 12.83 0.86
C THR A 104 -10.80 12.99 2.21
N HIS A 105 -10.75 11.97 3.07
CA HIS A 105 -11.40 11.97 4.37
C HIS A 105 -10.59 12.73 5.42
N ARG A 106 -11.20 13.78 6.01
CA ARG A 106 -10.57 14.71 6.96
C ARG A 106 -10.86 14.40 8.43
N ASN A 107 -11.57 13.32 8.70
CA ASN A 107 -11.83 12.85 10.05
C ASN A 107 -12.03 11.34 10.06
N LEU A 108 -11.79 10.73 11.23
CA LEU A 108 -11.88 9.29 11.41
C LEU A 108 -13.25 8.72 11.05
N LYS A 109 -14.35 9.40 11.41
CA LYS A 109 -15.71 8.93 11.10
C LYS A 109 -15.94 8.76 9.60
N SER A 110 -15.58 9.76 8.82
CA SER A 110 -15.72 9.74 7.36
C SER A 110 -14.81 8.71 6.70
N PHE A 111 -13.61 8.51 7.26
CA PHE A 111 -12.66 7.50 6.79
C PHE A 111 -13.19 6.08 7.03
N VAL A 112 -13.67 5.78 8.24
CA VAL A 112 -14.20 4.46 8.58
C VAL A 112 -15.46 4.12 7.77
N ALA A 113 -16.32 5.10 7.50
CA ALA A 113 -17.51 4.88 6.67
C ALA A 113 -17.20 4.62 5.18
N ALA A 114 -15.98 4.92 4.74
CA ALA A 114 -15.57 4.75 3.35
C ALA A 114 -14.86 3.42 3.08
N ILE A 115 -14.33 2.76 4.11
CA ILE A 115 -13.73 1.42 4.08
C ILE A 115 -14.84 0.39 3.99
#